data_AF-A0A818FMM3-F1
#
_entry.id   AF-A0A818FMM3-F1
#
_cell.length_a   1.000
_cell.length_b   1.000
_cell.length_c   1.000
_cell.angle_alpha   90.00
_cell.angle_beta   90.00
_cell.angle_gamma   90.00
#
_symmetry.space_group_name_H-M   'P 1'
#
loop_
_entity.id
_entity.type
_entity.pdbx_description
1 polymer ?
#
loop_
_entity_poly.entity_id
_entity_poly.type
_entity_poly.pdbx_seq_one_letter_code
_entity_poly.pdbx_strand_id
1 'polypeptide(L)' 'DQKLKEVRFHEALATHRNILKIIHAWEERDRLYIQTELCETNLLEYSAENPMT' A
#
# COMPACT_ATOMS: atom_id res chain seq x y z
N ASP A 1 8.51 -4.57 17.07
CA ASP A 1 7.68 -3.54 16.39
C ASP A 1 6.72 -4.13 15.37
N GLN A 2 5.42 -4.05 15.63
CA GLN A 2 4.36 -4.44 14.69
C GLN A 2 4.45 -3.62 13.38
N LYS A 3 4.83 -2.34 13.47
CA LYS A 3 4.93 -1.40 12.35
C LYS A 3 5.98 -1.81 11.31
N LEU A 4 7.14 -2.30 11.76
CA LEU A 4 8.21 -2.75 10.86
C LEU A 4 7.91 -4.09 10.17
N LYS A 5 6.92 -4.86 10.66
CA LYS A 5 6.51 -6.10 9.97
C LYS A 5 5.93 -5.80 8.60
N GLU A 6 5.09 -4.77 8.48
CA GLU A 6 4.44 -4.39 7.22
C GLU A 6 5.49 -4.05 6.15
N VAL A 7 6.46 -3.19 6.49
CA VAL A 7 7.55 -2.82 5.58
C VAL A 7 8.37 -4.04 5.16
N ARG A 8 8.81 -4.86 6.13
CA ARG A 8 9.63 -6.05 5.84
C ARG A 8 8.91 -7.07 4.97
N PHE A 9 7.62 -7.29 5.20
CA PHE A 9 6.82 -8.19 4.36
C PHE A 9 6.71 -7.64 2.95
N HIS A 10 6.38 -6.36 2.78
CA HIS A 10 6.26 -5.77 1.45
C HIS A 10 7.59 -5.66 0.69
N GLU A 11 8.71 -5.37 1.36
CA GLU A 11 10.04 -5.37 0.74
C GLU A 11 10.48 -6.78 0.30
N ALA A 12 10.07 -7.82 1.04
CA ALA A 12 10.39 -9.21 0.73
C ALA A 12 9.50 -9.80 -0.38
N LEU A 13 8.33 -9.20 -0.64
CA LEU A 13 7.44 -9.65 -1.71
C LEU A 13 8.03 -9.28 -3.08
N ALA A 14 8.07 -10.25 -3.98
CA ALA A 14 8.38 -9.98 -5.38
C ALA A 14 7.32 -9.04 -5.98
N THR A 15 7.76 -8.14 -6.87
CA THR A 15 6.85 -7.23 -7.55
C THR A 15 5.80 -8.02 -8.35
N HIS A 16 4.52 -7.78 -8.09
CA HIS A 16 3.41 -8.44 -8.77
C HIS A 16 2.28 -7.45 -9.07
N ARG A 17 1.64 -7.58 -10.24
CA ARG A 17 0.62 -6.65 -10.74
C ARG A 17 -0.65 -6.52 -9.89
N ASN A 18 -0.88 -7.43 -8.95
CA ASN A 18 -2.05 -7.47 -8.07
C ASN A 18 -1.70 -7.17 -6.60
N ILE A 19 -0.45 -6.79 -6.31
CA ILE A 19 0.00 -6.44 -4.97
C ILE A 19 0.39 -4.97 -5.00
N LEU A 20 -0.10 -4.21 -4.03
CA LEU A 20 0.22 -2.79 -3.88
C LEU A 20 1.74 -2.62 -3.78
N LYS A 21 2.32 -1.84 -4.68
CA LYS A 21 3.76 -1.61 -4.73
C LYS A 21 4.18 -0.61 -3.64
N ILE A 22 5.15 -0.99 -2.82
CA ILE A 22 5.93 -0.04 -2.03
C ILE A 22 7.02 0.59 -2.91
N ILE A 23 7.12 1.92 -2.86
CA ILE A 23 8.17 2.70 -3.51
C ILE A 23 9.32 2.93 -2.51
N HIS A 24 8.99 3.47 -1.33
CA HIS A 24 9.96 3.76 -0.27
C HIS A 24 9.32 3.58 1.12
N ALA A 25 10.14 3.28 2.12
CA ALA A 25 9.78 3.37 3.52
C ALA A 25 10.93 3.99 4.31
N TRP A 26 10.64 4.95 5.19
CA TRP A 26 11.67 5.62 5.98
C TRP A 26 11.13 6.06 7.33
N GLU A 27 12.04 6.25 8.28
CA GLU A 27 11.74 6.85 9.57
C GLU A 27 12.18 8.31 9.59
N GLU A 28 11.30 9.19 10.04
CA GLU A 28 11.60 10.61 10.24
C GLU A 28 10.83 11.11 11.47
N ARG A 29 11.51 11.80 12.40
CA ARG A 29 10.91 12.41 13.60
C ARG A 29 10.01 11.42 14.39
N ASP A 30 10.55 10.23 14.66
CA ASP A 30 9.87 9.12 15.37
C ASP A 30 8.58 8.62 14.70
N ARG A 31 8.46 8.82 13.39
CA ARG A 31 7.35 8.33 12.56
C ARG A 31 7.87 7.49 11.42
N LEU A 32 7.19 6.38 11.16
CA LEU A 32 7.42 5.54 10.00
C LEU A 32 6.50 6.02 8.86
N TYR A 33 7.10 6.33 7.73
CA TYR A 33 6.42 6.71 6.50
C TYR A 33 6.55 5.57 5.50
N ILE A 34 5.45 5.27 4.80
CA ILE A 34 5.41 4.28 3.73
C ILE A 34 4.83 4.98 2.51
N GLN A 35 5.61 5.02 1.43
CA GLN A 35 5.16 5.50 0.13
C GLN A 35 4.82 4.31 -0.75
N THR A 36 3.59 4.29 -1.24
CA THR A 36 3.10 3.29 -2.19
C THR A 36 2.90 3.93 -3.57
N GLU A 37 2.54 3.10 -4.55
CA GLU A 37 1.89 3.62 -5.76
C GLU A 37 0.59 4.38 -5.43
N LEU A 38 0.25 5.32 -6.30
CA LEU A 38 -1.01 6.06 -6.21
C LEU A 38 -2.09 5.31 -6.98
N CYS A 39 -3.17 4.94 -6.28
CA CYS A 39 -4.37 4.36 -6.89
C CYS A 39 -5.42 5.46 -7.14
N GLU A 40 -6.21 5.30 -8.19
CA GLU A 40 -7.29 6.25 -8.55
C GLU A 40 -8.41 6.26 -7.51
N THR A 41 -8.82 5.08 -7.03
CA THR A 41 -9.86 4.90 -6.02
C THR A 41 -9.68 3.57 -5.27
N ASN A 42 -10.48 3.34 -4.24
CA ASN A 42 -10.59 2.05 -3.57
C ASN A 42 -11.81 1.25 -4.07
N LEU A 43 -11.85 -0.05 -3.74
CA LEU A 43 -12.92 -0.95 -4.20
C LEU A 43 -14.32 -0.51 -3.72
N LEU A 44 -14.41 0.03 -2.50
CA LEU A 44 -15.69 0.42 -1.92
C LEU A 44 -16.31 1.59 -2.68
N GLU A 45 -15.52 2.64 -2.93
CA GLU A 45 -15.92 3.81 -3.73
C GLU A 45 -16.26 3.41 -5.16
N TYR A 46 -15.39 2.66 -5.83
CA TYR A 46 -15.63 2.16 -7.18
C TYR A 46 -16.96 1.40 -7.29
N SER A 47 -17.26 0.53 -6.31
CA SER A 47 -18.50 -0.26 -6.30
C SER A 47 -19.74 0.59 -6.05
N ALA A 48 -19.62 1.67 -5.29
CA ALA A 48 -20.73 2.59 -5.04
C ALA A 48 -21.05 3.45 -6.27
N GLU A 49 -20.04 3.82 -7.05
CA GLU A 49 -20.18 4.60 -8.29
C GLU A 49 -20.57 3.73 -9.49
N ASN A 50 -20.24 2.43 -9.46
CA ASN A 50 -20.57 1.45 -10.50
C ASN A 50 -21.45 0.33 -9.95
N PRO A 51 -22.66 0.63 -9.44
CA PRO A 51 -23.59 -0.40 -9.03
C PRO A 51 -24.01 -1.17 -10.29
N MET A 52 -23.59 -2.45 -10.38
CA MET A 52 -23.93 -3.41 -11.44
C MET A 52 -22.95 -3.51 -12.63
N THR A 53 -21.69 -3.84 -12.34
CA THR A 53 -21.06 -5.02 -12.97
C THR A 53 -21.36 -6.26 -12.14
#